data_AF-A0A9P5ZRW4-F1
#
_entry.id   AF-A0A9P5ZRW4-F1
#
_cell.length_a   1.000
_cell.length_b   1.000
_cell.length_c   1.000
_cell.angle_alpha   90.00
_cell.angle_beta   90.00
_cell.angle_gamma   90.00
#
_symmetry.space_group_name_H-M   'P 1'
#
loop_
_entity.id
_entity.type
_entity.pdbx_description
1 polymer ?
#
loop_
_entity_poly.entity_id
_entity_poly.type
_entity_poly.pdbx_seq_one_letter_code
_entity_poly.pdbx_strand_id
1 'polypeptide(L)'
;MWDILDNTYFVYRCFIPMATADMMGSVKINRTSGVNGVFDDRLSLVQGARASEGGKRQYYHISSTYIDELNPNRQSYSYDNIPFRREEEYKHILKRLADAKDDAARKCIGTDTGIMCLPLLAASLAFIHPYFFSLDAVHQLYANIASLL
;
A
#
# COMPACT_ATOMS: atom_id res chain seq x y z
N MET A 1 10.57 -9.09 14.58
CA MET A 1 10.92 -7.98 13.66
C MET A 1 11.69 -6.94 14.45
N TRP A 2 12.51 -6.13 13.79
CA TRP A 2 13.26 -5.04 14.42
C TRP A 2 12.51 -3.74 14.21
N ASP A 3 12.29 -2.99 15.28
CA ASP A 3 11.76 -1.63 15.22
C ASP A 3 12.93 -0.64 15.19
N ILE A 4 13.01 0.16 14.13
CA ILE A 4 14.05 1.17 13.98
C ILE A 4 13.81 2.41 14.86
N LEU A 5 12.56 2.70 15.21
CA LEU A 5 12.22 3.86 16.03
C LEU A 5 12.60 3.62 17.48
N ASP A 6 12.24 2.44 17.99
CA ASP A 6 12.48 2.05 19.38
C ASP A 6 13.78 1.28 19.57
N ASN A 7 14.47 0.90 18.48
CA ASN A 7 15.71 0.12 18.49
C ASN A 7 15.55 -1.21 19.26
N THR A 8 14.39 -1.87 19.10
CA THR A 8 13.98 -3.06 19.86
C THR A 8 13.46 -4.18 18.97
N TYR A 9 13.50 -5.42 19.50
CA TYR A 9 12.86 -6.56 18.87
C TYR A 9 11.42 -6.73 19.37
N PHE A 10 10.51 -7.03 18.45
CA PHE A 10 9.13 -7.40 18.78
C PHE A 10 8.66 -8.65 18.04
N VAL A 11 7.68 -9.32 18.64
CA VAL A 11 7.01 -10.48 18.06
C VAL A 11 5.75 -10.01 17.35
N TYR A 12 5.68 -10.23 16.04
CA TYR A 12 4.50 -9.92 15.25
C TYR A 12 3.81 -11.21 14.82
N ARG A 13 2.57 -11.39 15.28
CA ARG A 13 1.74 -12.54 14.94
C ARG A 13 0.90 -12.19 13.72
N CYS A 14 1.21 -12.83 12.60
CA CYS A 14 0.47 -12.67 11.36
C CYS A 14 0.23 -14.02 10.67
N PHE A 15 -0.75 -14.04 9.78
CA PHE A 15 -0.89 -15.06 8.76
C PHE A 15 0.00 -14.69 7.58
N ILE A 16 0.81 -15.64 7.14
CA ILE A 16 1.56 -15.56 5.88
C ILE A 16 0.86 -16.48 4.89
N PRO A 17 -0.13 -15.98 4.12
CA PRO A 17 -0.68 -16.78 3.05
C PRO A 17 0.40 -16.96 1.98
N MET A 18 1.02 -18.13 1.88
CA MET A 18 1.94 -18.42 0.76
C MET A 18 1.14 -18.54 -0.54
N ALA A 19 1.02 -17.44 -1.26
CA ALA A 19 0.81 -17.46 -2.70
C ALA A 19 2.13 -17.08 -3.35
N THR A 20 2.45 -17.61 -4.53
CA THR A 20 3.57 -17.16 -5.38
C THR A 20 3.27 -15.76 -5.96
N ALA A 21 2.90 -14.84 -5.08
CA ALA A 21 2.40 -13.53 -5.38
C ALA A 21 3.54 -12.55 -5.13
N ASP A 22 4.26 -12.24 -6.21
CA ASP A 22 5.05 -11.02 -6.29
C ASP A 22 4.16 -9.79 -6.02
N MET A 23 4.76 -8.59 -6.06
CA MET A 23 4.03 -7.32 -5.93
C MET A 23 2.75 -7.27 -6.80
N MET A 24 2.75 -7.87 -8.00
CA MET A 24 1.56 -7.91 -8.86
C MET A 24 0.50 -8.89 -8.36
N GLY A 25 0.90 -10.04 -7.82
CA GLY A 25 0.00 -10.99 -7.19
C GLY A 25 -0.69 -10.41 -5.96
N SER A 26 0.04 -9.67 -5.12
CA SER A 26 -0.51 -9.04 -3.92
C SER A 26 -1.56 -7.98 -4.28
N VAL A 27 -1.31 -7.18 -5.32
CA VAL A 27 -2.24 -6.19 -5.87
C VAL A 27 -3.52 -6.85 -6.38
N LYS A 28 -3.42 -8.00 -7.07
CA LYS A 28 -4.60 -8.74 -7.56
C LYS A 28 -5.46 -9.29 -6.43
N ILE A 29 -4.85 -9.84 -5.38
CA ILE A 29 -5.59 -10.44 -4.26
C ILE A 29 -6.24 -9.36 -3.40
N ASN A 30 -5.50 -8.27 -3.11
CA ASN A 30 -6.02 -7.13 -2.35
C ASN A 30 -6.93 -6.21 -3.18
N ARG A 31 -6.99 -6.42 -4.49
CA ARG A 31 -7.75 -5.60 -5.45
C ARG A 31 -7.40 -4.12 -5.33
N THR A 32 -6.11 -3.83 -5.24
CA THR A 32 -5.56 -2.48 -5.31
C THR A 32 -5.11 -2.16 -6.73
N SER A 33 -4.73 -0.91 -6.99
CA SER A 33 -4.16 -0.49 -8.27
C SER A 33 -2.62 -0.64 -8.34
N GLY A 34 -1.98 -0.96 -7.20
CA GLY A 34 -0.53 -1.07 -7.06
C GLY A 34 0.19 0.19 -7.54
N VAL A 35 1.24 0.01 -8.34
CA VAL A 35 2.07 1.10 -8.90
C VAL A 35 1.33 2.15 -9.75
N ASN A 36 0.11 1.84 -10.16
CA ASN A 36 -0.74 2.77 -10.90
C ASN A 36 -1.58 3.66 -9.97
N GLY A 37 -1.71 3.30 -8.69
CA GLY A 37 -2.42 4.08 -7.69
C GLY A 37 -1.63 5.27 -7.19
N VAL A 38 -2.32 6.20 -6.52
CA VAL A 38 -1.71 7.22 -5.66
C VAL A 38 -1.21 6.61 -4.36
N PHE A 39 -1.98 5.67 -3.81
CA PHE A 39 -1.72 4.97 -2.55
C PHE A 39 -1.47 3.48 -2.85
N ASP A 40 -0.52 2.86 -2.13
CA ASP A 40 -0.14 1.46 -2.36
C ASP A 40 -1.18 0.48 -1.82
N ASP A 41 -1.71 0.83 -0.65
CA ASP A 41 -2.51 -0.05 0.16
C ASP A 41 -3.89 0.53 0.49
N ARG A 42 -4.71 -0.32 1.11
CA ARG A 42 -6.11 -0.01 1.41
C ARG A 42 -6.32 0.76 2.73
N LEU A 43 -5.28 0.97 3.51
CA LEU A 43 -5.30 1.54 4.86
C LEU A 43 -4.49 2.83 4.94
N SER A 44 -3.21 2.83 4.62
CA SER A 44 -2.40 4.04 4.70
C SER A 44 -2.74 5.00 3.54
N LEU A 45 -2.80 6.28 3.85
CA LEU A 45 -2.93 7.36 2.87
C LEU A 45 -1.57 8.00 2.59
N VAL A 46 -0.53 7.16 2.56
CA VAL A 46 0.82 7.56 2.16
C VAL A 46 0.91 7.52 0.64
N GLN A 47 1.12 8.68 0.03
CA GLN A 47 1.29 8.78 -1.41
C GLN A 47 2.61 8.11 -1.83
N GLY A 48 2.57 7.39 -2.94
CA GLY A 48 3.78 6.83 -3.52
C GLY A 48 4.64 7.89 -4.18
N ALA A 49 5.95 7.73 -4.03
CA ALA A 49 6.98 8.45 -4.74
C ALA A 49 7.28 7.77 -6.09
N ARG A 50 7.63 8.60 -7.06
CA ARG A 50 8.08 8.23 -8.40
C ARG A 50 9.59 8.38 -8.48
N ALA A 51 10.23 7.52 -9.28
CA ALA A 51 11.66 7.61 -9.59
C ALA A 51 11.99 8.67 -10.66
N SER A 52 10.97 9.21 -11.31
CA SER A 52 11.07 10.24 -12.35
C SER A 52 9.74 10.96 -12.53
N GLU A 53 9.78 12.15 -13.14
CA GLU A 53 8.58 12.89 -13.50
C GLU A 53 7.69 12.05 -14.44
N GLY A 54 6.39 12.00 -14.16
CA GLY A 54 5.44 11.16 -14.91
C GLY A 54 5.59 9.63 -14.72
N GLY A 55 6.60 9.16 -13.97
CA GLY A 55 6.84 7.75 -13.72
C GLY A 55 5.76 7.07 -12.87
N LYS A 56 5.81 5.73 -12.82
CA LYS A 56 4.97 4.94 -11.91
C LYS A 56 5.36 5.18 -10.45
N ARG A 57 4.39 5.12 -9.54
CA ARG A 57 4.65 5.22 -8.10
C ARG A 57 5.18 3.88 -7.60
N GLN A 58 6.42 3.83 -7.17
CA GLN A 58 7.11 2.59 -6.81
C GLN A 58 7.54 2.53 -5.35
N TYR A 59 7.68 3.69 -4.70
CA TYR A 59 8.27 3.78 -3.36
C TYR A 59 7.33 4.51 -2.42
N TYR A 60 6.89 3.88 -1.33
CA TYR A 60 5.91 4.47 -0.39
C TYR A 60 6.53 4.83 0.96
N HIS A 61 7.81 5.19 0.96
CA HIS A 61 8.51 5.60 2.17
C HIS A 61 7.97 6.92 2.71
N ILE A 62 7.90 7.05 4.04
CA ILE A 62 7.51 8.28 4.73
C ILE A 62 8.51 9.40 4.41
N SER A 63 9.81 9.07 4.43
CA SER A 63 10.93 9.99 4.14
C SER A 63 11.95 9.39 3.16
N SER A 64 12.52 10.20 2.28
CA SER A 64 13.70 9.88 1.46
C SER A 64 14.35 11.18 0.96
N THR A 65 15.67 11.14 0.78
CA THR A 65 16.51 12.30 0.42
C THR A 65 16.13 12.97 -0.90
N TYR A 66 15.46 12.24 -1.81
CA TYR A 66 15.12 12.73 -3.16
C TYR A 66 13.62 12.96 -3.37
N ILE A 67 12.81 12.91 -2.31
CA ILE A 67 11.35 13.06 -2.44
C ILE A 67 10.99 14.44 -2.96
N ASP A 68 11.63 15.50 -2.46
CA ASP A 68 11.28 16.88 -2.82
C ASP A 68 11.60 17.18 -4.29
N GLU A 69 12.68 16.61 -4.83
CA GLU A 69 13.07 16.76 -6.23
C GLU A 69 12.16 15.97 -7.17
N LEU A 70 11.89 14.70 -6.85
CA LEU A 70 11.17 13.79 -7.73
C LEU A 70 9.64 13.89 -7.59
N ASN A 71 9.16 14.39 -6.44
CA ASN A 71 7.74 14.43 -6.08
C ASN A 71 7.41 15.71 -5.28
N PRO A 72 7.61 16.92 -5.85
CA PRO A 72 7.50 18.20 -5.12
C PRO A 72 6.10 18.49 -4.55
N ASN A 73 5.06 17.87 -5.12
CA ASN A 73 3.67 18.05 -4.68
C ASN A 73 3.21 16.97 -3.67
N ARG A 74 4.11 16.09 -3.25
CA ARG A 74 3.79 15.02 -2.30
C ARG A 74 3.71 15.62 -0.89
N GLN A 75 2.67 15.22 -0.15
CA GLN A 75 2.57 15.59 1.25
C GLN A 75 3.73 15.00 2.08
N SER A 76 4.23 15.77 3.05
CA SER A 76 5.14 15.26 4.08
C SER A 76 4.38 14.53 5.18
N TYR A 77 4.90 13.38 5.62
CA TYR A 77 4.27 12.52 6.61
C TYR A 77 5.15 12.41 7.86
N SER A 78 4.53 12.39 9.03
CA SER A 78 5.20 12.04 10.29
C SER A 78 5.00 10.56 10.60
N TYR A 79 6.02 9.92 11.17
CA TYR A 79 5.93 8.54 11.67
C TYR A 79 4.86 8.41 12.76
N ASP A 80 4.67 9.44 13.59
CA ASP A 80 3.72 9.43 14.70
C ASP A 80 2.26 9.68 14.28
N ASN A 81 2.05 10.15 13.04
CA ASN A 81 0.74 10.56 12.55
C ASN A 81 0.57 10.23 11.07
N ILE A 82 0.73 8.95 10.75
CA ILE A 82 0.46 8.43 9.41
C ILE A 82 -1.06 8.49 9.19
N PRO A 83 -1.55 9.14 8.12
CA PRO A 83 -2.97 9.19 7.85
C PRO A 83 -3.48 7.81 7.45
N PHE A 84 -4.56 7.38 8.10
CA PHE A 84 -5.25 6.14 7.78
C PHE A 84 -6.61 6.41 7.15
N ARG A 85 -6.94 5.61 6.15
CA ARG A 85 -8.25 5.54 5.53
C ARG A 85 -9.24 4.99 6.55
N ARG A 86 -10.33 5.72 6.73
CA ARG A 86 -11.44 5.32 7.59
C ARG A 86 -12.37 4.37 6.85
N GLU A 87 -13.09 3.56 7.60
CA GLU A 87 -14.06 2.60 7.05
C GLU A 87 -15.10 3.29 6.15
N GLU A 88 -15.62 4.44 6.58
CA GLU A 88 -16.61 5.21 5.81
C GLU A 88 -16.06 5.74 4.48
N GLU A 89 -14.79 6.13 4.44
CA GLU A 89 -14.12 6.53 3.20
C GLU A 89 -13.98 5.35 2.26
N TYR A 90 -13.62 4.17 2.81
CA TYR A 90 -13.53 2.93 2.04
C TYR A 90 -14.89 2.54 1.44
N LYS A 91 -15.97 2.56 2.24
CA LYS A 91 -17.34 2.30 1.77
C LYS A 91 -17.76 3.28 0.67
N HIS A 92 -17.43 4.55 0.83
CA HIS A 92 -17.74 5.58 -0.16
C HIS A 92 -17.01 5.32 -1.49
N ILE A 93 -15.75 4.89 -1.45
CA ILE A 93 -14.97 4.53 -2.65
C ILE A 93 -15.58 3.31 -3.36
N LEU A 94 -15.97 2.27 -2.61
CA LEU A 94 -16.65 1.10 -3.19
C LEU A 94 -17.97 1.49 -3.86
N LYS A 95 -18.74 2.39 -3.24
CA LYS A 95 -19.95 2.94 -3.86
C LYS A 95 -19.65 3.68 -5.16
N ARG A 96 -18.64 4.57 -5.15
CA ARG A 96 -18.19 5.27 -6.38
C ARG A 96 -17.78 4.30 -7.49
N LEU A 97 -17.08 3.22 -7.14
CA LEU A 97 -16.69 2.18 -8.10
C LEU A 97 -17.91 1.42 -8.66
N ALA A 98 -18.91 1.13 -7.82
CA ALA A 98 -20.15 0.48 -8.25
C ALA A 98 -21.00 1.39 -9.15
N ASP A 99 -21.05 2.69 -8.84
CA ASP A 99 -21.83 3.69 -9.56
C ASP A 99 -21.10 4.24 -10.83
N ALA A 100 -19.86 3.80 -11.08
CA ALA A 100 -19.07 4.24 -12.23
C ALA A 100 -19.67 3.72 -13.55
N LYS A 101 -19.89 4.65 -14.50
CA LYS A 101 -20.59 4.36 -15.76
C LYS A 101 -19.76 3.60 -16.80
N ASP A 102 -18.45 3.71 -16.72
CA ASP A 102 -17.51 3.10 -17.67
C ASP A 102 -16.17 2.75 -17.00
N ASP A 103 -15.35 1.99 -17.73
CA ASP A 103 -14.04 1.53 -17.26
C ASP A 103 -13.04 2.68 -17.06
N ALA A 104 -13.19 3.79 -17.79
CA ALA A 104 -12.31 4.95 -17.64
C ALA A 104 -12.56 5.64 -16.29
N ALA A 105 -13.82 5.81 -15.90
CA ALA A 105 -14.23 6.32 -14.59
C ALA A 105 -13.75 5.39 -13.46
N ARG A 106 -13.92 4.06 -13.63
CA ARG A 106 -13.41 3.08 -12.66
C ARG A 106 -11.89 3.17 -12.50
N LYS A 107 -11.15 3.28 -13.61
CA LYS A 107 -9.69 3.44 -13.61
C LYS A 107 -9.26 4.73 -12.95
N CYS A 108 -9.97 5.83 -13.19
CA CYS A 108 -9.71 7.12 -12.54
C CYS A 108 -9.86 7.00 -11.02
N ILE A 109 -11.00 6.46 -10.55
CA ILE A 109 -11.23 6.21 -9.11
C ILE A 109 -10.14 5.32 -8.53
N GLY A 110 -9.80 4.21 -9.21
CA GLY A 110 -8.75 3.30 -8.76
C GLY A 110 -7.38 3.95 -8.69
N THR A 111 -7.04 4.80 -9.66
CA THR A 111 -5.79 5.56 -9.69
C THR A 111 -5.74 6.53 -8.51
N ASP A 112 -6.81 7.29 -8.27
CA ASP A 112 -6.86 8.30 -7.21
C ASP A 112 -6.88 7.70 -5.81
N THR A 113 -7.51 6.53 -5.65
CA THR A 113 -7.79 5.94 -4.33
C THR A 113 -6.90 4.75 -3.99
N GLY A 114 -6.23 4.14 -4.95
CA GLY A 114 -5.52 2.88 -4.73
C GLY A 114 -6.41 1.63 -4.74
N ILE A 115 -7.75 1.78 -4.83
CA ILE A 115 -8.72 0.70 -4.60
C ILE A 115 -9.50 0.40 -5.88
N MET A 116 -9.55 -0.88 -6.26
CA MET A 116 -10.27 -1.33 -7.47
C MET A 116 -11.57 -2.08 -7.14
N CYS A 117 -11.62 -2.80 -6.02
CA CYS A 117 -12.84 -3.39 -5.45
C CYS A 117 -12.57 -3.96 -4.04
N LEU A 118 -13.54 -4.70 -3.49
CA LEU A 118 -13.34 -5.51 -2.28
C LEU A 118 -12.28 -6.60 -2.51
N PRO A 119 -11.37 -6.85 -1.54
CA PRO A 119 -10.42 -7.94 -1.61
C PRO A 119 -11.13 -9.28 -1.84
N LEU A 120 -10.53 -10.14 -2.68
CA LEU A 120 -11.10 -11.45 -3.01
C LEU A 120 -11.36 -12.33 -1.79
N LEU A 121 -10.58 -12.13 -0.72
CA LEU A 121 -10.61 -12.93 0.50
C LEU A 121 -10.95 -12.09 1.72
N ALA A 122 -11.80 -11.06 1.57
CA ALA A 122 -12.18 -10.16 2.67
C ALA A 122 -12.79 -10.87 3.90
N ALA A 123 -13.35 -12.08 3.73
CA ALA A 123 -13.91 -12.88 4.81
C ALA A 123 -12.85 -13.67 5.62
N SER A 124 -11.61 -13.79 5.12
CA SER A 124 -10.56 -14.53 5.79
C SER A 124 -9.77 -13.62 6.73
N LEU A 125 -9.58 -14.05 7.99
CA LEU A 125 -8.71 -13.36 8.95
C LEU A 125 -7.28 -13.19 8.41
N ALA A 126 -6.85 -14.08 7.51
CA ALA A 126 -5.55 -13.97 6.85
C ALA A 126 -5.45 -12.78 5.89
N PHE A 127 -6.54 -12.07 5.60
CA PHE A 127 -6.58 -10.88 4.74
C PHE A 127 -7.23 -9.68 5.47
N ILE A 128 -7.25 -9.71 6.79
CA ILE A 128 -7.74 -8.64 7.67
C ILE A 128 -6.56 -8.09 8.47
N HIS A 129 -6.38 -6.77 8.46
CA HIS A 129 -5.35 -6.11 9.24
C HIS A 129 -5.75 -6.08 10.73
N PRO A 130 -4.82 -6.20 11.70
CA PRO A 130 -3.36 -6.29 11.57
C PRO A 130 -2.83 -7.71 11.41
N TYR A 131 -3.67 -8.71 11.22
CA TYR A 131 -3.25 -10.12 11.17
C TYR A 131 -2.73 -10.54 9.80
N PHE A 132 -2.87 -9.70 8.78
CA PHE A 132 -2.32 -9.91 7.45
C PHE A 132 -1.01 -9.14 7.28
N PHE A 133 0.08 -9.87 7.00
CA PHE A 133 1.32 -9.28 6.53
C PHE A 133 1.28 -9.24 5.01
N SER A 134 1.64 -8.11 4.38
CA SER A 134 1.56 -8.00 2.93
C SER A 134 2.39 -9.12 2.29
N LEU A 135 1.84 -9.75 1.24
CA LEU A 135 2.48 -10.87 0.55
C LEU A 135 3.88 -10.53 0.00
N ASP A 136 4.17 -9.24 -0.14
CA ASP A 136 5.46 -8.72 -0.59
C ASP A 136 6.49 -8.52 0.54
N ALA A 137 6.13 -8.94 1.75
CA ALA A 137 7.04 -9.05 2.88
C ALA A 137 8.34 -9.77 2.56
N VAL A 138 8.34 -10.71 1.60
CA VAL A 138 9.55 -11.45 1.23
C VAL A 138 10.52 -10.54 0.48
N HIS A 139 10.07 -9.66 -0.42
CA HIS A 139 10.95 -8.63 -1.01
C HIS A 139 11.39 -7.57 0.01
N GLN A 140 10.50 -7.18 0.93
CA GLN A 140 10.84 -6.27 2.05
C GLN A 140 11.82 -6.90 3.04
N LEU A 141 11.74 -8.22 3.27
CA LEU A 141 12.71 -9.00 4.06
C LEU A 141 14.05 -9.02 3.34
N TYR A 142 14.09 -9.28 2.03
CA TYR A 142 15.34 -9.24 1.26
C TYR A 142 15.95 -7.83 1.18
N ALA A 143 15.14 -6.78 1.05
CA ALA A 143 15.59 -5.39 1.03
C ALA A 143 16.17 -4.95 2.39
N ASN A 144 15.63 -5.44 3.51
CA ASN A 144 16.16 -5.17 4.85
C ASN A 144 17.28 -6.12 5.30
N ILE A 145 17.48 -7.27 4.62
CA ILE A 145 18.64 -8.15 4.85
C ILE A 145 19.88 -7.62 4.13
N ALA A 146 19.73 -6.93 3.00
CA ALA A 146 20.86 -6.33 2.28
C ALA A 146 21.57 -5.20 3.06
N SER A 147 20.98 -4.68 4.15
CA SER A 147 21.63 -3.71 5.05
C SER A 147 22.25 -4.34 6.31
N LEU A 148 22.32 -5.68 6.39
CA LEU A 148 22.93 -6.42 7.51
C LEU A 148 24.16 -7.24 7.10
N LEU A 149 24.77 -6.91 5.95
CA LEU A 149 26.11 -7.37 5.57
C LEU A 149 27.05 -6.19 5.39
#